data_AF-A0A291FEB1-F1
#
_entry.id   AF-A0A291FEB1-F1
#
_cell.length_a   1.000
_cell.length_b   1.000
_cell.length_c   1.000
_cell.angle_alpha   90.00
_cell.angle_beta   90.00
_cell.angle_gamma   90.00
#
_symmetry.space_group_name_H-M   'P 1'
#
loop_
_entity.id
_entity.type
_entity.pdbx_description
1 polymer ?
#
loop_
_entity_poly.entity_id
_entity_poly.type
_entity_poly.pdbx_seq_one_letter_code
_entity_poly.pdbx_strand_id
1 'polypeptide(L)'
;MAAAFTAPVNLKGSSLTSNTLPAVCSRPAPLTLTPRAQADLPPPGIPSGQDPLDNAPLRHYVPRPVETYEDRGFATILPRTWEGETNTIGAGDIEPVTKEEVEESRKVPVDAASTGAFVEYARMMKEERAQALADQARRNSAPTSGRPTCGETEGTEFVSNARPILVDGVKVVEYWGVPNGPVPRLFGGPGE
;
A
#
# COMPACT_ATOMS: atom_id res chain seq x y z
N MET A 1 -33.45 -58.88 -2.79
CA MET A 1 -33.38 -60.34 -2.60
C MET A 1 -33.31 -60.99 -3.98
N ALA A 2 -32.10 -61.33 -4.44
CA ALA A 2 -31.80 -62.27 -5.52
C ALA A 2 -30.27 -62.32 -5.61
N ALA A 3 -29.70 -63.35 -5.01
CA ALA A 3 -28.29 -63.68 -5.12
C ALA A 3 -28.06 -64.41 -6.45
N ALA A 4 -26.95 -64.12 -7.12
CA ALA A 4 -26.36 -65.04 -8.08
C ALA A 4 -24.85 -65.04 -7.87
N PHE A 5 -24.44 -66.06 -7.13
CA PHE A 5 -23.07 -66.47 -6.86
C PHE A 5 -22.64 -67.36 -8.03
N THR A 6 -21.48 -67.13 -8.64
CA THR A 6 -20.77 -68.13 -9.46
C THR A 6 -19.27 -67.84 -9.45
N ALA A 7 -18.50 -68.93 -9.39
CA ALA A 7 -17.21 -69.09 -8.75
C ALA A 7 -15.98 -68.70 -9.62
N PRO A 8 -14.74 -68.73 -9.06
CA PRO A 8 -13.57 -68.07 -9.63
C PRO A 8 -12.82 -68.97 -10.62
N VAL A 9 -12.37 -68.39 -11.74
CA VAL A 9 -11.35 -69.04 -12.59
C VAL A 9 -9.98 -68.54 -12.14
N ASN A 10 -9.30 -69.42 -11.40
CA ASN A 10 -7.94 -69.26 -10.94
C ASN A 10 -7.01 -69.86 -12.01
N LEU A 11 -6.45 -69.03 -12.89
CA LEU A 11 -5.37 -69.44 -13.80
C LEU A 11 -4.03 -69.03 -13.18
N LYS A 12 -3.47 -69.99 -12.45
CA LYS A 12 -2.09 -69.96 -11.97
C LYS A 12 -1.15 -70.20 -13.17
N GLY A 13 -0.18 -69.30 -13.34
CA GLY A 13 1.08 -69.63 -14.02
C GLY A 13 1.33 -68.87 -15.31
N SER A 14 2.06 -67.76 -15.20
CA SER A 14 3.25 -67.49 -16.02
C SER A 14 3.98 -66.29 -15.43
N SER A 15 5.04 -66.58 -14.68
CA SER A 15 6.02 -65.58 -14.27
C SER A 15 6.77 -65.09 -15.50
N LEU A 16 6.46 -63.88 -15.95
CA LEU A 16 7.34 -63.12 -16.83
C LEU A 16 7.70 -61.83 -16.11
N THR A 17 8.98 -61.78 -15.80
CA THR A 17 9.74 -60.74 -15.12
C THR A 17 9.40 -59.33 -15.61
N SER A 18 9.22 -58.43 -14.65
CA SER A 18 9.09 -57.00 -14.84
C SER A 18 10.28 -56.42 -15.61
N ASN A 19 10.02 -55.83 -16.77
CA ASN A 19 10.84 -54.74 -17.29
C ASN A 19 9.90 -53.55 -17.50
N THR A 20 9.71 -52.78 -16.43
CA THR A 20 9.04 -51.49 -16.43
C THR A 20 9.93 -50.50 -17.20
N LEU A 21 9.63 -50.26 -18.47
CA LEU A 21 10.11 -49.07 -19.17
C LEU A 21 9.38 -47.85 -18.59
N PRO A 22 10.05 -46.74 -18.27
CA PRO A 22 9.35 -45.54 -17.81
C PRO A 22 8.51 -44.98 -18.97
N ALA A 23 7.19 -45.11 -18.85
CA ALA A 23 6.26 -44.34 -19.64
C ALA A 23 6.41 -42.87 -19.23
N VAL A 24 7.14 -42.11 -20.04
CA VAL A 24 7.13 -40.65 -19.97
C VAL A 24 5.73 -40.22 -20.35
N CYS A 25 4.89 -39.93 -19.35
CA CYS A 25 3.65 -39.21 -19.54
C CYS A 25 3.99 -37.79 -20.03
N SER A 26 4.13 -37.62 -21.34
CA SER A 26 4.13 -36.30 -21.96
C SER A 26 2.73 -35.72 -21.78
N ARG A 27 2.57 -34.74 -20.87
CA ARG A 27 1.39 -33.88 -20.85
C ARG A 27 1.19 -33.30 -22.25
N PRO A 28 -0.02 -33.30 -22.83
CA PRO A 28 -0.26 -32.57 -24.06
C PRO A 28 0.01 -31.09 -23.79
N ALA A 29 0.96 -30.51 -24.52
CA ALA A 29 1.20 -29.08 -24.53
C ALA A 29 -0.10 -28.36 -24.93
N PRO A 30 -0.43 -27.20 -24.34
CA PRO A 30 -1.56 -26.41 -24.80
C PRO A 30 -1.40 -26.13 -26.30
N LEU A 31 -2.46 -26.37 -27.08
CA LEU A 31 -2.52 -26.00 -28.49
C LEU A 31 -2.58 -24.47 -28.57
N THR A 32 -1.41 -23.83 -28.61
CA THR A 32 -1.31 -22.41 -28.92
C THR A 32 -1.65 -22.23 -30.40
N LEU A 33 -2.86 -21.74 -30.68
CA LEU A 33 -3.24 -21.34 -32.04
C LEU A 33 -2.47 -20.07 -32.39
N THR A 34 -1.30 -20.22 -33.03
CA THR A 34 -0.58 -19.09 -33.62
C THR A 34 -1.39 -18.55 -34.80
N PRO A 35 -1.91 -17.31 -34.76
CA PRO A 35 -2.59 -16.71 -35.90
C PRO A 35 -1.67 -16.69 -37.12
N ARG A 36 -2.22 -16.92 -38.32
CA ARG A 36 -1.47 -17.06 -39.58
C ARG A 36 -0.50 -15.89 -39.84
N ALA A 37 -0.84 -14.68 -39.39
CA ALA A 37 0.01 -13.49 -39.49
C ALA A 37 1.31 -13.56 -38.66
N GLN A 38 1.37 -14.40 -37.62
CA GLN A 38 2.57 -14.61 -36.79
C GLN A 38 3.59 -15.54 -37.45
N ALA A 39 3.16 -16.40 -38.38
CA ALA A 39 4.04 -17.30 -39.12
C ALA A 39 4.78 -16.59 -40.28
N ASP A 40 4.27 -15.44 -40.71
CA ASP A 40 4.77 -14.70 -41.88
C ASP A 40 5.75 -13.56 -41.49
N LEU A 41 5.98 -13.32 -40.19
CA LEU A 41 6.85 -12.25 -39.70
C LEU A 41 8.16 -12.81 -39.09
N PRO A 42 9.29 -12.11 -39.26
CA PRO A 42 10.53 -12.50 -38.59
C PRO A 42 10.38 -12.40 -37.06
N PRO A 43 11.25 -13.08 -36.30
CA PRO A 43 11.26 -12.99 -34.84
C PRO A 43 11.36 -11.53 -34.35
N PRO A 44 10.81 -11.21 -33.16
CA PRO A 44 10.87 -9.87 -32.60
C PRO A 44 12.29 -9.28 -32.62
N GLY A 45 12.42 -8.03 -33.07
CA GLY A 45 13.71 -7.32 -33.12
C GLY A 45 14.62 -7.66 -34.30
N ILE A 46 14.25 -8.58 -35.19
CA ILE A 46 15.05 -8.94 -36.36
C ILE A 46 14.45 -8.32 -37.62
N PRO A 47 15.20 -7.49 -38.36
CA PRO A 47 14.73 -6.97 -39.62
C PRO A 47 14.56 -8.09 -40.64
N SER A 48 13.45 -8.06 -41.39
CA SER A 48 13.19 -9.02 -42.46
C SER A 48 14.35 -9.08 -43.45
N GLY A 49 14.84 -10.29 -43.76
CA GLY A 49 15.92 -10.51 -44.73
C GLY A 49 17.33 -10.14 -44.24
N GLN A 50 17.51 -9.91 -42.94
CA GLN A 50 18.81 -9.62 -42.31
C GLN A 50 19.08 -10.57 -41.13
N ASP A 51 18.75 -11.86 -41.27
CA ASP A 51 19.03 -12.83 -40.22
C ASP A 51 20.53 -13.22 -40.26
N PRO A 52 21.31 -12.98 -39.19
CA PRO A 52 22.71 -13.38 -39.15
C PRO A 52 22.93 -14.91 -39.22
N LEU A 53 21.89 -15.72 -39.04
CA LEU A 53 21.96 -17.18 -39.10
C LEU A 53 21.71 -17.76 -40.50
N ASP A 54 21.35 -16.95 -41.50
CA ASP A 54 20.96 -17.42 -42.86
C ASP A 54 22.05 -18.25 -43.57
N ASN A 55 23.34 -17.98 -43.32
CA ASN A 55 24.47 -18.71 -43.91
C ASN A 55 25.41 -19.32 -42.86
N ALA A 56 24.93 -19.53 -41.62
CA ALA A 56 25.75 -20.10 -40.56
C ALA A 56 26.06 -21.59 -40.85
N PRO A 57 27.33 -22.02 -40.78
CA PRO A 57 27.67 -23.43 -40.97
C PRO A 57 27.09 -24.27 -39.82
N LEU A 58 26.55 -25.46 -40.13
CA LEU A 58 25.82 -26.31 -39.17
C LEU A 58 26.58 -26.58 -37.85
N ARG A 59 27.91 -26.70 -37.92
CA ARG A 59 28.80 -26.88 -36.75
C ARG A 59 28.81 -25.72 -35.75
N HIS A 60 28.33 -24.54 -36.16
CA HIS A 60 28.23 -23.33 -35.36
C HIS A 60 26.80 -22.80 -35.29
N TYR A 61 25.81 -23.57 -35.76
CA TYR A 61 24.41 -23.19 -35.69
C TYR A 61 23.92 -23.26 -34.25
N VAL A 62 23.37 -22.15 -33.75
CA VAL A 62 22.74 -22.06 -32.43
C VAL A 62 21.24 -21.86 -32.62
N PRO A 63 20.38 -22.76 -32.08
CA PRO A 63 18.94 -22.58 -32.14
C PRO A 63 18.52 -21.25 -31.51
N ARG A 64 17.64 -20.50 -32.17
CA ARG A 64 17.13 -19.23 -31.65
C ARG A 64 16.11 -19.51 -30.52
N PRO A 65 16.22 -18.85 -29.36
CA PRO A 65 15.17 -18.93 -28.34
C PRO A 65 13.88 -18.29 -28.86
N VAL A 66 12.73 -18.75 -28.35
CA VAL A 66 11.44 -18.17 -28.68
C VAL A 66 11.24 -16.92 -27.83
N GLU A 67 11.19 -15.75 -28.48
CA GLU A 67 10.83 -14.48 -27.85
C GLU A 67 9.41 -14.07 -28.26
N THR A 68 8.61 -13.60 -27.30
CA THR A 68 7.25 -13.10 -27.52
C THR A 68 7.15 -11.61 -27.18
N TYR A 69 6.06 -10.97 -27.58
CA TYR A 69 5.78 -9.58 -27.21
C TYR A 69 5.11 -9.43 -25.84
N GLU A 70 4.84 -10.53 -25.12
CA GLU A 70 4.09 -10.53 -23.85
C GLU A 70 4.76 -9.68 -22.76
N ASP A 71 6.10 -9.66 -22.73
CA ASP A 71 6.86 -8.87 -21.76
C ASP A 71 6.92 -7.37 -22.10
N ARG A 72 6.36 -6.95 -23.23
CA ARG A 72 6.33 -5.54 -23.64
C ARG A 72 5.06 -4.88 -23.13
N GLY A 73 5.19 -3.70 -22.52
CA GLY A 73 4.05 -2.99 -21.91
C GLY A 73 2.87 -2.75 -22.86
N PHE A 74 3.09 -2.65 -24.18
CA PHE A 74 2.01 -2.51 -25.17
C PHE A 74 1.14 -3.76 -25.35
N ALA A 75 1.67 -4.94 -25.03
CA ALA A 75 0.93 -6.21 -25.13
C ALA A 75 0.12 -6.52 -23.87
N THR A 76 0.21 -5.68 -22.84
CA THR A 76 -0.58 -5.80 -21.62
C THR A 76 -2.07 -5.68 -21.96
N ILE A 77 -2.87 -6.65 -21.49
CA ILE A 77 -4.32 -6.62 -21.69
C ILE A 77 -4.89 -5.46 -20.86
N LEU A 78 -5.42 -4.45 -21.54
CA LEU A 78 -6.11 -3.34 -20.90
C LEU A 78 -7.56 -3.74 -20.54
N PRO A 79 -8.14 -3.19 -19.46
CA PRO A 79 -9.55 -3.39 -19.14
C PRO A 79 -10.45 -2.88 -20.28
N ARG A 80 -11.56 -3.59 -20.52
CA ARG A 80 -12.54 -3.23 -21.56
C ARG A 80 -13.48 -2.13 -21.08
N THR A 81 -12.90 -0.99 -20.70
CA THR A 81 -13.65 0.18 -20.23
C THR A 81 -14.65 0.71 -21.26
N TRP A 82 -14.44 0.41 -22.54
CA TRP A 82 -15.34 0.73 -23.64
C TRP A 82 -16.60 -0.15 -23.69
N GLU A 83 -16.62 -1.32 -23.03
CA GLU A 83 -17.81 -2.16 -22.83
C GLU A 83 -18.59 -1.75 -21.56
N GLY A 84 -18.13 -0.72 -20.84
CA GLY A 84 -18.70 -0.31 -19.55
C GLY A 84 -18.15 -1.08 -18.35
N GLU A 85 -17.26 -2.04 -18.58
CA GLU A 85 -16.55 -2.77 -17.51
C GLU A 85 -15.37 -1.92 -17.00
N THR A 86 -15.54 -1.32 -15.82
CA THR A 86 -14.46 -0.63 -15.12
C THR A 86 -13.96 -1.51 -13.97
N ASN A 87 -12.70 -1.93 -14.03
CA ASN A 87 -12.05 -2.72 -12.98
C ASN A 87 -11.60 -1.82 -11.82
N THR A 88 -12.50 -0.96 -11.33
CA THR A 88 -12.25 0.00 -10.27
C THR A 88 -13.33 -0.11 -9.22
N ILE A 89 -12.95 -0.09 -7.94
CA ILE A 89 -13.88 -0.07 -6.82
C ILE A 89 -14.21 1.40 -6.52
N GLY A 90 -15.50 1.73 -6.54
CA GLY A 90 -16.01 3.08 -6.30
C GLY A 90 -16.92 3.17 -5.08
N ALA A 91 -17.51 4.36 -4.88
CA ALA A 91 -18.46 4.60 -3.78
C ALA A 91 -19.72 3.72 -3.85
N GLY A 92 -20.05 3.16 -5.02
CA GLY A 92 -21.17 2.22 -5.19
C GLY A 92 -20.88 0.79 -4.75
N ASP A 93 -19.59 0.43 -4.61
CA ASP A 93 -19.15 -0.91 -4.19
C ASP A 93 -18.82 -0.97 -2.69
N ILE A 94 -18.83 0.18 -2.02
CA ILE A 94 -18.68 0.27 -0.57
C ILE A 94 -20.05 -0.02 0.03
N GLU A 95 -20.17 -1.17 0.72
CA GLU A 95 -21.39 -1.48 1.47
C GLU A 95 -21.69 -0.34 2.45
N PRO A 96 -22.88 0.29 2.34
CA PRO A 96 -23.20 1.41 3.21
C PRO A 96 -23.38 0.89 4.63
N VAL A 97 -22.65 1.49 5.58
CA VAL A 97 -22.79 1.16 7.00
C VAL A 97 -24.26 1.34 7.40
N THR A 98 -24.90 0.24 7.75
CA THR A 98 -26.32 0.23 8.08
C THR A 98 -26.55 0.85 9.46
N LYS A 99 -27.75 1.39 9.71
CA LYS A 99 -28.06 1.96 11.03
C LYS A 99 -28.00 0.87 12.11
N GLU A 100 -28.35 -0.37 11.72
CA GLU A 100 -28.25 -1.55 12.57
C GLU A 100 -26.79 -1.86 12.95
N GLU A 101 -25.83 -1.76 12.02
CA GLU A 101 -24.39 -1.92 12.31
C GLU A 101 -23.85 -0.81 13.23
N VAL A 102 -24.29 0.43 13.04
CA VAL A 102 -23.93 1.53 13.95
C VAL A 102 -24.48 1.27 15.34
N GLU A 103 -25.71 0.81 15.47
CA GLU A 103 -26.31 0.46 16.76
C GLU A 103 -25.67 -0.79 17.37
N GLU A 104 -25.24 -1.76 16.57
CA GLU A 104 -24.51 -2.95 17.02
C GLU A 104 -23.09 -2.60 17.50
N SER A 105 -22.40 -1.69 16.81
CA SER A 105 -21.10 -1.19 17.26
C SER A 105 -21.17 -0.45 18.60
N ARG A 106 -22.30 0.19 18.92
CA ARG A 106 -22.56 0.82 20.23
C ARG A 106 -22.89 -0.17 21.33
N LYS A 107 -23.26 -1.41 21.00
CA LYS A 107 -23.54 -2.47 21.99
C LYS A 107 -22.28 -3.15 22.50
N VAL A 108 -21.13 -2.96 21.83
CA VAL A 108 -19.85 -3.45 22.33
C VAL A 108 -19.42 -2.52 23.49
N PRO A 109 -19.42 -3.00 24.74
CA PRO A 109 -18.94 -2.20 25.85
C PRO A 109 -17.45 -1.89 25.62
N VAL A 110 -17.08 -0.64 25.88
CA VAL A 110 -15.71 -0.16 25.76
C VAL A 110 -14.82 -1.01 26.68
N ASP A 111 -13.69 -1.49 26.18
CA ASP A 111 -12.81 -2.40 26.92
C ASP A 111 -12.46 -1.82 28.30
N ALA A 112 -12.41 -2.67 29.32
CA ALA A 112 -12.14 -2.26 30.70
C ALA A 112 -10.79 -1.54 30.82
N ALA A 113 -9.80 -1.95 30.02
CA ALA A 113 -8.50 -1.27 29.95
C ALA A 113 -8.63 0.16 29.42
N SER A 114 -9.40 0.37 28.35
CA SER A 114 -9.62 1.70 27.77
C SER A 114 -10.48 2.60 28.66
N THR A 115 -11.49 2.04 29.34
CA THR A 115 -12.29 2.76 30.34
C THR A 115 -11.43 3.18 31.53
N GLY A 116 -10.57 2.30 32.03
CA GLY A 116 -9.62 2.61 33.11
C GLY A 116 -8.63 3.70 32.72
N ALA A 117 -8.02 3.59 31.53
CA ALA A 117 -7.10 4.60 31.01
C ALA A 117 -7.76 5.97 30.84
N PHE A 118 -9.01 6.01 30.39
CA PHE A 118 -9.77 7.26 30.26
C PHE A 118 -9.99 7.94 31.62
N VAL A 119 -10.38 7.18 32.65
CA VAL A 119 -10.62 7.71 34.00
C VAL A 119 -9.33 8.22 34.63
N GLU A 120 -8.21 7.50 34.47
CA GLU A 120 -6.91 7.96 34.97
C GLU A 120 -6.45 9.23 34.27
N TYR A 121 -6.56 9.32 32.94
CA TYR A 121 -6.24 10.55 32.21
C TYR A 121 -7.15 11.72 32.62
N ALA A 122 -8.44 11.46 32.82
CA ALA A 122 -9.37 12.47 33.30
C ALA A 122 -8.99 12.97 34.69
N ARG A 123 -8.50 12.10 35.58
CA ARG A 123 -8.01 12.46 36.92
C ARG A 123 -6.74 13.31 36.83
N MET A 124 -5.77 12.93 35.99
CA MET A 124 -4.52 13.68 35.81
C MET A 124 -4.78 15.09 35.29
N MET A 125 -5.66 15.25 34.29
CA MET A 125 -5.92 16.55 33.65
C MET A 125 -6.93 17.41 34.40
N LYS A 126 -7.60 16.89 35.45
CA LYS A 126 -8.71 17.60 36.11
C LYS A 126 -8.28 18.94 36.69
N GLU A 127 -7.18 18.94 37.44
CA GLU A 127 -6.68 20.13 38.13
C GLU A 127 -6.09 21.13 37.13
N GLU A 128 -5.29 20.65 36.16
CA GLU A 128 -4.71 21.49 35.10
C GLU A 128 -5.80 22.20 34.28
N ARG A 129 -6.87 21.48 33.90
CA ARG A 129 -8.00 22.09 33.17
C ARG A 129 -8.76 23.10 34.01
N ALA A 130 -8.99 22.81 35.30
CA ALA A 130 -9.65 23.74 36.20
C ALA A 130 -8.83 25.02 36.38
N GLN A 131 -7.51 24.89 36.50
CA GLN A 131 -6.60 26.03 36.58
C GLN A 131 -6.55 26.83 35.28
N ALA A 132 -6.43 26.16 34.13
CA ALA A 132 -6.44 26.82 32.82
C ALA A 132 -7.74 27.61 32.56
N LEU A 133 -8.89 27.07 32.98
CA LEU A 133 -10.19 27.76 32.91
C LEU A 133 -10.22 28.99 33.81
N ALA A 134 -9.72 28.88 35.05
CA ALA A 134 -9.63 30.01 35.99
C ALA A 134 -8.69 31.11 35.46
N ASP A 135 -7.56 30.73 34.86
CA ASP A 135 -6.63 31.66 34.23
C ASP A 135 -7.24 32.37 33.02
N GLN A 136 -8.02 31.66 32.20
CA GLN A 136 -8.76 32.27 31.09
C GLN A 136 -9.78 33.29 31.59
N ALA A 137 -10.57 32.95 32.62
CA ALA A 137 -11.54 33.86 33.21
C ALA A 137 -10.86 35.13 33.77
N ARG A 138 -9.71 34.97 34.45
CA ARG A 138 -8.91 36.10 34.94
C ARG A 138 -8.41 36.99 33.80
N ARG A 139 -7.88 36.41 32.72
CA ARG A 139 -7.37 37.18 31.57
C ARG A 139 -8.49 37.93 30.84
N ASN A 140 -9.67 37.34 30.71
CA ASN A 140 -10.81 38.00 30.08
C ASN A 140 -11.30 39.21 30.88
N SER A 141 -11.02 39.27 32.18
CA SER A 141 -11.35 40.42 33.04
C SER A 141 -10.28 41.52 33.07
N ALA A 142 -9.14 41.31 32.40
CA ALA A 142 -8.06 42.30 32.38
C ALA A 142 -8.48 43.53 31.55
N PRO A 143 -8.09 44.75 31.99
CA PRO A 143 -8.39 45.96 31.23
C PRO A 143 -7.67 45.92 29.88
N THR A 144 -8.38 46.32 28.82
CA THR A 144 -7.83 46.43 27.47
C THR A 144 -7.18 47.80 27.25
N SER A 145 -6.01 47.81 26.63
CA SER A 145 -5.21 49.00 26.31
C SER A 145 -4.98 49.12 24.81
N GLY A 146 -4.85 50.34 24.32
CA GLY A 146 -4.54 50.61 22.91
C GLY A 146 -5.76 50.91 22.03
N ARG A 147 -5.50 51.29 20.78
CA ARG A 147 -6.53 51.63 19.80
C ARG A 147 -7.08 50.35 19.15
N PRO A 148 -8.41 50.18 19.05
CA PRO A 148 -8.97 49.02 18.37
C PRO A 148 -8.65 49.05 16.87
N THR A 149 -8.17 47.93 16.34
CA THR A 149 -7.85 47.75 14.91
C THR A 149 -8.76 46.75 14.22
N CYS A 150 -9.58 46.00 14.96
CA CYS A 150 -10.43 44.94 14.43
C CYS A 150 -11.87 45.09 14.94
N GLY A 151 -12.51 46.21 14.59
CA GLY A 151 -13.84 46.58 15.06
C GLY A 151 -13.80 47.70 16.10
N GLU A 152 -14.86 47.83 16.89
CA GLU A 152 -14.98 48.93 17.87
C GLU A 152 -14.32 48.59 19.21
N THR A 153 -14.30 47.31 19.60
CA THR A 153 -13.83 46.84 20.93
C THR A 153 -12.64 45.88 20.87
N GLU A 154 -12.29 45.39 19.68
CA GLU A 154 -11.34 44.30 19.47
C GLU A 154 -10.14 44.73 18.61
N GLY A 155 -9.07 43.93 18.63
CA GLY A 155 -7.80 44.30 18.01
C GLY A 155 -7.10 45.42 18.76
N THR A 156 -7.06 45.31 20.09
CA THR A 156 -6.28 46.19 20.97
C THR A 156 -4.85 45.65 21.10
N GLU A 157 -4.10 46.01 22.15
CA GLU A 157 -2.68 45.61 22.30
C GLU A 157 -2.43 44.10 22.25
N PHE A 158 -3.37 43.28 22.76
CA PHE A 158 -3.24 41.82 22.78
C PHE A 158 -4.33 41.14 21.94
N VAL A 159 -3.94 40.04 21.27
CA VAL A 159 -4.88 39.22 20.48
C VAL A 159 -5.58 38.22 21.40
N SER A 160 -6.91 38.16 21.31
CA SER A 160 -7.73 37.27 22.14
C SER A 160 -7.38 35.79 21.91
N ASN A 161 -7.30 35.03 23.01
CA ASN A 161 -6.94 33.61 23.04
C ASN A 161 -5.62 33.23 22.33
N ALA A 162 -4.71 34.18 22.09
CA ALA A 162 -3.39 33.86 21.58
C ALA A 162 -2.64 32.93 22.57
N ARG A 163 -1.95 31.92 22.04
CA ARG A 163 -1.21 30.94 22.87
C ARG A 163 0.17 31.52 23.23
N PRO A 164 0.40 31.98 24.48
CA PRO A 164 1.66 32.64 24.85
C PRO A 164 2.87 31.72 24.73
N ILE A 165 2.67 30.41 24.94
CA ILE A 165 3.71 29.39 24.84
C ILE A 165 4.38 29.33 23.45
N LEU A 166 3.70 29.78 22.40
CA LEU A 166 4.28 29.80 21.05
C LEU A 166 5.31 30.92 20.89
N VAL A 167 5.19 31.99 21.67
CA VAL A 167 6.15 33.11 21.68
C VAL A 167 7.20 32.86 22.76
N ASP A 168 6.76 32.62 24.01
CA ASP A 168 7.66 32.46 25.16
C ASP A 168 8.40 31.12 25.20
N GLY A 169 7.86 30.10 24.52
CA GLY A 169 8.46 28.77 24.46
C GLY A 169 9.67 28.70 23.53
N VAL A 170 9.78 29.61 22.57
CA VAL A 170 10.94 29.72 21.68
C VAL A 170 11.92 30.71 22.30
N LYS A 171 12.87 30.17 23.06
CA LYS A 171 13.89 30.98 23.74
C LYS A 171 15.17 31.03 22.92
N VAL A 172 15.78 32.22 22.86
CA VAL A 172 17.13 32.37 22.35
C VAL A 172 18.08 31.69 23.34
N VAL A 173 18.79 30.66 22.87
CA VAL A 173 19.81 29.96 23.65
C VAL A 173 21.16 30.22 23.01
N GLU A 174 22.01 30.93 23.73
CA GLU A 174 23.37 31.21 23.30
C GLU A 174 24.30 30.10 23.81
N TYR A 175 24.97 29.43 22.87
CA TYR A 175 26.00 28.45 23.22
C TYR A 175 27.15 29.17 23.94
N TRP A 176 27.47 28.73 25.17
CA TRP A 176 28.40 29.39 26.12
C TRP A 176 27.97 30.76 26.67
N GLY A 177 26.71 31.19 26.48
CA GLY A 177 26.22 32.48 26.99
C GLY A 177 26.89 33.70 26.32
N VAL A 178 27.44 33.51 25.12
CA VAL A 178 28.01 34.59 24.32
C VAL A 178 27.08 34.88 23.14
N PRO A 179 26.57 36.12 23.00
CA PRO A 179 25.80 36.52 21.83
C PRO A 179 26.67 36.39 20.59
N ASN A 180 26.20 35.60 19.60
CA ASN A 180 26.94 35.26 18.38
C ASN A 180 28.27 34.52 18.62
N GLY A 181 28.34 33.66 19.64
CA GLY A 181 29.49 32.77 19.84
C GLY A 181 29.81 31.95 18.58
N PRO A 182 31.09 31.68 18.29
CA PRO A 182 31.49 30.98 17.07
C PRO A 182 30.80 29.61 17.01
N VAL A 183 30.04 29.38 15.94
CA VAL A 183 29.45 28.06 15.67
C VAL A 183 30.60 27.05 15.62
N PRO A 184 30.58 25.99 16.44
CA PRO A 184 31.62 24.97 16.39
C PRO A 184 31.70 24.43 14.97
N ARG A 185 32.88 24.53 14.34
CA ARG A 185 33.17 24.11 12.96
C ARG A 185 32.96 22.60 12.68
N LEU A 186 32.36 21.85 13.61
CA LEU A 186 32.04 20.43 13.49
C LEU A 186 30.83 20.13 12.58
N PHE A 187 30.01 21.13 12.25
CA PHE A 187 28.97 21.02 11.21
C PHE A 187 29.40 21.91 10.04
N GLY A 188 29.95 21.29 8.99
CA GLY A 188 30.59 21.96 7.85
C GLY A 188 29.69 22.93 7.08
N GLY A 189 29.65 24.19 7.52
CA GLY A 189 29.27 25.34 6.70
C GLY A 189 30.44 25.83 5.85
N PRO A 190 30.17 26.52 4.72
CA PRO A 190 31.13 26.71 3.63
C PRO A 190 32.34 27.53 4.09
N GLY A 191 33.53 26.98 3.86
CA GLY A 191 34.80 27.65 4.09
C GLY A 191 34.99 28.80 3.11
N GLU A 192 35.57 29.89 3.64
CA GLU A 192 36.50 30.71 2.87
C GLU A 192 37.73 29.88 2.46
#